data_AF-A0A0F9GDR3-F1
#
_entry.id   AF-A0A0F9GDR3-F1
#
_cell.length_a   1.000
_cell.length_b   1.000
_cell.length_c   1.000
_cell.angle_alpha   90.00
_cell.angle_beta   90.00
_cell.angle_gamma   90.00
#
_symmetry.space_group_name_H-M   'P 1'
#
loop_
_entity.id
_entity.type
_entity.pdbx_description
1 polymer ?
#
loop_
_entity_poly.entity_id
_entity_poly.type
_entity_poly.pdbx_seq_one_letter_code
_entity_poly.pdbx_strand_id
1 'polypeptide(L)'
;MTVTRTPAPAEPREGLPPCLVGFAEFEGRRASTHRKSLCTFSCTQKADFLVTSGRVMERIEGHPYSNWLTGNLRGVLDTDDPDEAKAAFKRGAEWVRTGEGP
;
A
#
# COMPACT_ATOMS: atom_id res chain seq x y z
N MET A 1 5.67 32.84 -5.05
CA MET A 1 5.36 32.07 -3.83
C MET A 1 6.38 30.96 -3.72
N THR A 2 7.32 31.05 -2.77
CA THR A 2 8.39 30.07 -2.61
C THR A 2 7.85 28.89 -1.82
N VAL A 3 7.66 27.75 -2.47
CA VAL A 3 7.23 26.51 -1.79
C VAL A 3 8.42 25.96 -1.03
N THR A 4 8.47 26.19 0.28
CA THR A 4 9.46 25.59 1.17
C THR A 4 9.17 24.09 1.23
N ARG A 5 9.91 23.29 0.45
CA ARG A 5 9.90 21.83 0.59
C ARG A 5 10.47 21.48 1.96
N THR A 6 9.62 21.04 2.87
CA THR A 6 10.07 20.43 4.13
C THR A 6 10.99 19.25 3.78
N PRO A 7 12.23 19.20 4.27
CA PRO A 7 13.10 18.05 4.03
C PRO A 7 12.44 16.80 4.61
N ALA A 8 12.43 15.71 3.83
CA ALA A 8 12.00 14.42 4.32
C ALA A 8 12.86 14.06 5.56
N PRO A 9 12.26 13.51 6.63
CA PRO A 9 13.01 13.16 7.83
C PRO A 9 14.18 12.23 7.47
N ALA A 10 15.36 12.58 7.96
CA ALA A 10 16.65 11.98 7.59
C ALA A 10 16.85 10.55 8.12
N GLU A 11 15.95 10.07 8.98
CA GLU A 11 16.04 8.74 9.58
C GLU A 11 14.81 7.91 9.23
N PRO A 12 14.98 6.65 8.77
CA PRO A 12 13.87 5.75 8.57
C PRO A 12 13.17 5.54 9.92
N ARG A 13 11.92 5.99 10.03
CA ARG A 13 11.09 5.65 11.19
C ARG A 13 10.89 4.14 11.20
N GLU A 14 11.24 3.48 12.30
CA GLU A 14 10.92 2.07 12.49
C GLU A 14 9.41 1.87 12.36
N GLY A 15 9.01 0.85 11.60
CA GLY A 15 7.60 0.54 11.34
C GLY A 15 7.11 0.96 9.95
N LEU A 16 5.86 0.58 9.66
CA LEU A 16 5.23 0.93 8.39
C LEU A 16 4.95 2.44 8.35
N PRO A 17 5.01 3.09 7.16
CA PRO A 17 4.52 4.45 6.99
C PRO A 17 3.10 4.58 7.58
N PRO A 18 2.72 5.72 8.18
CA PRO A 18 1.42 5.88 8.86
C PRO A 18 0.20 5.57 7.98
N CYS A 19 0.35 5.71 6.67
CA CYS A 19 -0.70 5.45 5.71
C CYS A 19 -0.71 4.00 5.18
N LEU A 20 0.29 3.18 5.50
CA LEU A 20 0.36 1.74 5.21
C LEU A 20 0.02 0.97 6.49
N VAL A 21 -1.22 0.51 6.60
CA VAL A 21 -1.76 -0.13 7.82
C VAL A 21 -1.63 -1.66 7.81
N GLY A 22 -1.35 -2.24 6.65
CA GLY A 22 -1.07 -3.67 6.51
C GLY A 22 -0.13 -3.93 5.34
N PHE A 23 0.83 -4.82 5.53
CA PHE A 23 1.81 -5.19 4.51
C PHE A 23 2.22 -6.66 4.67
N ALA A 24 2.22 -7.39 3.55
CA ALA A 24 2.76 -8.74 3.45
C ALA A 24 3.51 -8.86 2.12
N GLU A 25 4.71 -9.41 2.15
CA GLU A 25 5.51 -9.69 0.97
C GLU A 25 6.19 -11.05 1.11
N PHE A 26 6.14 -11.86 0.05
CA PHE A 26 6.81 -13.15 -0.03
C PHE A 26 7.03 -13.54 -1.49
N GLU A 27 8.26 -13.93 -1.84
CA GLU A 27 8.62 -14.38 -3.20
C GLU A 27 8.09 -13.47 -4.34
N GLY A 28 8.25 -12.15 -4.20
CA GLY A 28 7.80 -11.18 -5.21
C GLY A 28 6.27 -11.02 -5.33
N ARG A 29 5.50 -11.58 -4.39
CA ARG A 29 4.07 -11.32 -4.22
C ARG A 29 3.87 -10.38 -3.05
N ARG A 30 2.92 -9.46 -3.18
CA ARG A 30 2.61 -8.47 -2.15
C ARG A 30 1.11 -8.33 -1.93
N ALA A 31 0.73 -8.10 -0.68
CA ALA A 31 -0.56 -7.54 -0.28
C ALA A 31 -0.33 -6.32 0.60
N SER A 32 -1.10 -5.25 0.39
CA SER A 32 -1.02 -4.06 1.23
C SER A 32 -2.38 -3.41 1.42
N THR A 33 -2.57 -2.84 2.60
CA THR A 33 -3.71 -1.99 2.91
C THR A 33 -3.22 -0.60 3.28
N HIS A 34 -3.80 0.38 2.63
CA HIS A 34 -3.50 1.78 2.84
C HIS A 34 -4.71 2.51 3.41
N ARG A 35 -4.47 3.41 4.36
CA ARG A 35 -5.45 4.43 4.74
C ARG A 35 -5.23 5.65 3.86
N LYS A 36 -6.12 5.86 2.90
CA LYS A 36 -5.96 6.86 1.84
C LYS A 36 -5.91 8.25 2.43
N SER A 37 -6.72 8.57 3.44
CA SER A 37 -6.70 9.90 4.11
C SER A 37 -5.33 10.31 4.67
N LEU A 38 -4.43 9.36 4.91
CA LEU A 38 -3.09 9.59 5.44
C LEU A 38 -1.98 9.56 4.36
N CYS A 39 -2.30 9.17 3.13
CA CYS A 39 -1.36 9.18 2.00
C CYS A 39 -1.64 10.40 1.08
N THR A 40 -0.71 10.70 0.17
CA THR A 40 -0.82 11.74 -0.88
C THR A 40 -1.87 11.42 -1.97
N PHE A 41 -2.91 10.65 -1.64
CA PHE A 41 -4.02 10.28 -2.53
C PHE A 41 -5.18 11.27 -2.49
N SER A 42 -5.11 12.30 -1.64
CA SER A 42 -6.23 13.17 -1.25
C SER A 42 -7.07 13.70 -2.42
N CYS A 43 -6.46 13.90 -3.59
CA CYS A 43 -7.13 14.41 -4.78
C CYS A 43 -7.94 13.36 -5.59
N THR A 44 -7.87 12.07 -5.23
CA THR A 44 -8.46 10.96 -6.00
C THR A 44 -9.36 10.02 -5.16
N GLN A 45 -9.67 10.40 -3.92
CA GLN A 45 -10.31 9.49 -2.95
C GLN A 45 -11.83 9.48 -3.08
N LYS A 46 -12.40 8.29 -3.29
CA LYS A 46 -13.82 8.02 -3.06
C LYS A 46 -14.08 7.24 -1.76
N ALA A 47 -13.04 6.63 -1.17
CA ALA A 47 -13.13 5.83 0.05
C ALA A 47 -11.89 6.00 0.97
N ASP A 48 -11.94 5.60 2.24
CA ASP A 48 -10.83 5.73 3.22
C ASP A 48 -9.76 4.62 3.11
N PHE A 49 -10.09 3.43 2.60
CA PHE A 49 -9.14 2.31 2.50
C PHE A 49 -8.88 1.88 1.06
N LEU A 50 -7.61 1.61 0.75
CA LEU A 50 -7.18 0.95 -0.49
C LEU A 50 -6.46 -0.35 -0.14
N VAL A 51 -6.99 -1.48 -0.59
CA VAL A 51 -6.32 -2.79 -0.49
C VAL A 51 -5.86 -3.22 -1.87
N THR A 52 -4.61 -3.63 -1.98
CA THR A 52 -4.03 -4.16 -3.22
C THR A 52 -3.32 -5.48 -2.97
N SER A 53 -3.43 -6.40 -3.93
CA SER A 53 -2.60 -7.61 -3.98
C SER A 53 -2.15 -7.90 -5.41
N GLY A 54 -0.90 -8.33 -5.57
CA GLY A 54 -0.33 -8.56 -6.90
C GLY A 54 1.16 -8.86 -6.89
N ARG A 55 1.72 -9.06 -8.08
CA ARG A 55 3.16 -9.27 -8.25
C ARG A 55 3.91 -7.95 -8.22
N VAL A 56 5.05 -7.96 -7.53
CA VAL A 56 6.04 -6.91 -7.50
C VAL A 56 6.80 -6.94 -8.84
N MET A 57 6.63 -5.95 -9.73
CA MET A 57 7.36 -5.90 -11.01
C MET A 57 8.63 -5.04 -10.96
N GLU A 58 8.57 -3.83 -10.39
CA GLU A 58 9.73 -2.92 -10.27
C GLU A 58 9.67 -2.02 -9.03
N ARG A 59 10.71 -2.08 -8.18
CA ARG A 59 10.82 -1.19 -7.01
C ARG A 59 11.46 0.13 -7.45
N ILE A 60 10.70 1.22 -7.43
CA ILE A 60 11.26 2.56 -7.68
C ILE A 60 12.11 2.98 -6.48
N GLU A 61 13.43 2.98 -6.65
CA GLU A 61 14.37 3.55 -5.68
C GLU A 61 14.29 5.09 -5.70
N GLY A 62 14.20 5.73 -4.52
CA GLY A 62 14.37 7.19 -4.40
C GLY A 62 13.18 7.99 -3.84
N HIS A 63 12.06 7.36 -3.46
CA HIS A 63 11.00 8.06 -2.73
C HIS A 63 10.83 7.45 -1.32
N PRO A 64 10.99 8.24 -0.24
CA PRO A 64 11.00 7.73 1.15
C PRO A 64 9.70 7.04 1.58
N TYR A 65 8.64 7.18 0.77
CA TYR A 65 7.31 6.61 1.04
C TYR A 65 6.64 5.94 -0.18
N SER A 66 7.38 5.70 -1.27
CA SER A 66 6.78 5.08 -2.45
C SER A 66 7.32 3.68 -2.66
N ASN A 67 6.46 2.70 -2.37
CA ASN A 67 6.56 1.36 -2.94
C ASN A 67 5.62 1.27 -4.15
N TRP A 68 5.67 2.26 -5.06
CA TRP A 68 4.92 2.18 -6.31
C TRP A 68 5.56 1.13 -7.18
N LEU A 69 4.80 0.07 -7.38
CA LEU A 69 5.01 -0.93 -8.40
C LEU A 69 3.95 -0.65 -9.45
N THR A 70 4.38 -0.34 -10.67
CA THR A 70 3.61 -0.68 -11.88
C THR A 70 3.49 -2.20 -11.89
N GLY A 71 2.65 -2.77 -11.02
CA GLY A 71 2.51 -4.21 -10.82
C GLY A 71 1.23 -4.75 -11.42
N ASN A 72 1.25 -5.99 -11.88
CA ASN A 72 0.06 -6.71 -12.35
C ASN A 72 -0.82 -7.04 -11.13
N LEU A 73 -1.78 -6.13 -10.84
CA LEU A 73 -2.69 -6.24 -9.71
C LEU A 73 -3.64 -7.42 -9.95
N ARG A 74 -3.69 -8.34 -8.99
CA ARG A 74 -4.70 -9.43 -8.98
C ARG A 74 -5.96 -9.04 -8.23
N GLY A 75 -5.83 -8.15 -7.24
CA GLY A 75 -6.96 -7.62 -6.49
C GLY A 75 -6.73 -6.16 -6.14
N VAL A 76 -7.78 -5.36 -6.31
CA VAL A 76 -7.88 -3.97 -5.87
C VAL A 76 -9.25 -3.79 -5.23
N LEU A 77 -9.27 -3.28 -3.99
CA LEU A 77 -10.49 -2.89 -3.29
C LEU A 77 -10.34 -1.47 -2.77
N ASP A 78 -11.35 -0.64 -3.03
CA ASP A 78 -11.50 0.72 -2.51
C ASP A 78 -12.79 0.70 -1.67
N THR A 79 -12.68 0.90 -0.35
CA THR A 79 -13.83 0.78 0.58
C THR A 79 -13.68 1.73 1.77
N ASP A 80 -14.81 2.14 2.34
CA ASP A 80 -14.87 2.88 3.61
C ASP A 80 -15.03 1.93 4.82
N ASP A 81 -15.34 0.65 4.58
CA ASP A 81 -15.55 -0.34 5.62
C ASP A 81 -14.20 -0.94 6.07
N PRO A 82 -13.79 -0.73 7.33
CA PRO A 82 -12.53 -1.25 7.86
C PRO A 82 -12.52 -2.79 7.96
N ASP A 83 -13.67 -3.44 8.18
CA ASP A 83 -13.77 -4.90 8.27
C ASP A 83 -13.67 -5.53 6.88
N GLU A 84 -14.30 -4.91 5.87
CA GLU A 84 -14.14 -5.33 4.47
C GLU A 84 -12.69 -5.19 4.02
N ALA A 85 -12.03 -4.07 4.33
CA ALA A 85 -10.62 -3.84 4.04
C ALA A 85 -9.72 -4.89 4.74
N LYS A 86 -10.01 -5.22 6.00
CA LYS A 86 -9.28 -6.25 6.76
C LYS A 86 -9.48 -7.65 6.19
N ALA A 87 -10.68 -7.99 5.76
CA ALA A 87 -10.98 -9.27 5.13
C ALA A 87 -10.26 -9.41 3.79
N ALA A 88 -10.29 -8.37 2.95
CA ALA A 88 -9.57 -8.34 1.68
C ALA A 88 -8.05 -8.45 1.86
N PHE A 89 -7.50 -7.78 2.87
CA PHE A 89 -6.08 -7.90 3.21
C PHE A 89 -5.71 -9.34 3.61
N LYS A 90 -6.51 -9.99 4.45
CA LYS A 90 -6.25 -11.38 4.87
C LYS A 90 -6.21 -12.34 3.68
N ARG A 91 -7.15 -12.22 2.75
CA ARG A 91 -7.15 -13.02 1.51
C ARG A 91 -5.92 -12.74 0.65
N GLY A 92 -5.56 -11.47 0.50
CA GLY A 92 -4.33 -11.08 -0.19
C GLY A 92 -3.08 -11.65 0.49
N ALA A 93 -2.99 -11.60 1.81
CA ALA A 93 -1.89 -12.13 2.59
C ALA A 93 -1.81 -13.66 2.52
N GLU A 94 -2.96 -14.34 2.49
CA GLU A 94 -3.03 -15.77 2.23
C GLU A 94 -2.47 -16.10 0.85
N TRP A 95 -2.90 -15.40 -0.20
CA TRP A 95 -2.34 -15.55 -1.55
C TRP A 95 -0.83 -15.27 -1.60
N VAL A 96 -0.35 -14.25 -0.88
CA VAL A 96 1.10 -13.96 -0.77
C VAL A 96 1.84 -15.17 -0.20
N ARG A 97 1.26 -15.86 0.79
CA ARG A 97 1.88 -17.03 1.43
C ARG A 97 1.76 -18.29 0.56
N THR A 98 0.58 -18.61 0.05
CA THR A 98 0.28 -19.90 -0.60
C THR A 98 0.51 -19.88 -2.10
N GLY A 99 0.28 -18.73 -2.74
CA GLY A 99 0.36 -18.56 -4.20
C GLY A 99 -0.92 -18.94 -4.90
N GLU A 100 -1.87 -19.48 -4.15
CA GLU A 100 -3.21 -19.84 -4.58
C GLU A 100 -4.08 -18.59 -4.51
N GLY A 101 -4.71 -18.28 -5.65
CA GLY A 101 -5.31 -16.97 -5.93
C GLY A 101 -6.27 -16.44 -4.85
N PRO A 102 -6.45 -15.11 -4.78
CA PRO A 102 -7.53 -14.51 -4.02
C PRO A 102 -8.92 -14.79 -4.62
#